data_AF-A0A841VK78-F1
#
_entry.id   AF-A0A841VK78-F1
#
_cell.length_a   1.000
_cell.length_b   1.000
_cell.length_c   1.000
_cell.angle_alpha   90.00
_cell.angle_beta   90.00
_cell.angle_gamma   90.00
#
_symmetry.space_group_name_H-M   'P 1'
#
loop_
_entity.id
_entity.type
_entity.pdbx_description
1 polymer ?
#
loop_
_entity_poly.entity_id
_entity_poly.type
_entity_poly.pdbx_seq_one_letter_code
_entity_poly.pdbx_strand_id
1 'polypeptide(L)' 'METTEILNQFNSCYLKIQAIAQDENWLLLIADKKIDPEAATHLGDVLHYLSEAMGCVEEIVEVKFNQDIEV' A
#
# COMPACT_ATOMS: atom_id res chain seq x y z
N MET A 1 0.86 -27.62 -2.03
CA MET A 1 0.23 -26.31 -1.84
C MET A 1 -0.89 -26.22 -2.84
N GLU A 2 -2.13 -26.32 -2.35
CA GLU A 2 -3.30 -25.99 -3.17
C GLU A 2 -3.14 -24.54 -3.64
N THR A 3 -3.44 -24.25 -4.91
CA THR A 3 -3.31 -22.92 -5.55
C THR A 3 -3.91 -21.79 -4.69
N THR A 4 -4.92 -22.12 -3.88
CA THR A 4 -5.62 -21.25 -2.93
C THR A 4 -4.74 -20.73 -1.78
N GLU A 5 -3.73 -21.48 -1.34
CA GLU A 5 -2.90 -21.09 -0.18
C GLU A 5 -1.91 -19.97 -0.53
N ILE A 6 -1.31 -20.02 -1.73
CA ILE A 6 -0.45 -18.95 -2.25
C ILE A 6 -1.25 -17.66 -2.41
N LEU A 7 -2.45 -17.76 -3.01
CA LEU A 7 -3.32 -16.61 -3.22
C LEU A 7 -3.76 -15.97 -1.89
N ASN A 8 -4.14 -16.78 -0.90
CA ASN A 8 -4.49 -16.27 0.44
C ASN A 8 -3.32 -15.56 1.12
N GLN A 9 -2.11 -16.11 1.02
CA GLN A 9 -0.92 -15.46 1.55
C GLN A 9 -0.63 -14.14 0.84
N PHE A 10 -0.77 -14.12 -0.49
CA PHE A 10 -0.58 -12.93 -1.29
C PHE A 10 -1.58 -11.83 -0.90
N ASN A 11 -2.88 -12.15 -0.84
CA ASN A 11 -3.94 -11.21 -0.45
C ASN A 11 -3.71 -10.69 0.98
N SER A 12 -3.30 -11.56 1.91
CA SER A 12 -2.96 -11.15 3.28
C SER A 12 -1.79 -10.17 3.31
N CYS A 13 -0.77 -10.36 2.49
CA CYS A 13 0.36 -9.43 2.38
C CYS A 13 -0.10 -8.08 1.80
N TYR A 14 -0.88 -8.09 0.71
CA TYR A 14 -1.42 -6.88 0.11
C TYR A 14 -2.19 -6.03 1.13
N LEU A 15 -3.14 -6.63 1.85
CA LEU A 15 -3.96 -5.94 2.85
C LEU A 15 -3.13 -5.35 3.99
N LYS A 16 -2.11 -6.07 4.46
CA LYS A 16 -1.21 -5.57 5.52
C LYS A 16 -0.41 -4.37 5.07
N ILE A 17 0.11 -4.41 3.84
CA ILE A 17 0.89 -3.32 3.25
C ILE A 17 -0.02 -2.11 3.01
N GLN A 18 -1.23 -2.33 2.52
CA GLN A 18 -2.23 -1.28 2.32
C GLN A 18 -2.61 -0.61 3.65
N ALA A 19 -2.79 -1.38 4.72
CA ALA A 19 -3.05 -0.84 6.04
C ALA A 19 -1.91 0.04 6.55
N ILE A 20 -0.65 -0.34 6.32
CA ILE A 20 0.52 0.50 6.67
C ILE A 20 0.52 1.79 5.85
N ALA A 21 0.24 1.72 4.56
CA ALA A 21 0.21 2.90 3.69
C ALA A 21 -0.85 3.94 4.11
N GLN A 22 -1.89 3.50 4.82
CA GLN A 22 -2.96 4.35 5.34
C GLN A 22 -2.83 4.66 6.84
N ASP A 23 -1.82 4.13 7.53
CA ASP A 23 -1.65 4.31 8.97
C ASP A 23 -1.20 5.75 9.28
N GLU A 24 -1.93 6.43 10.17
CA GLU A 24 -1.66 7.83 10.52
C GLU A 24 -0.27 8.01 11.15
N ASN A 25 0.21 7.05 11.95
CA ASN A 25 1.53 7.14 12.55
C ASN A 25 2.62 6.97 11.49
N TRP A 26 2.42 6.08 10.52
CA TRP A 26 3.32 5.94 9.38
C TRP A 26 3.44 7.25 8.59
N LEU A 27 2.29 7.87 8.26
CA LEU A 27 2.26 9.15 7.55
C LEU A 27 2.93 10.28 8.36
N LEU A 28 2.73 10.31 9.69
CA LEU A 28 3.40 11.26 10.58
C LEU A 28 4.93 11.06 10.60
N LEU A 29 5.43 9.83 10.55
CA LEU A 29 6.88 9.58 10.48
C LEU A 29 7.50 10.19 9.20
N ILE A 30 6.78 10.14 8.08
CA ILE A 30 7.19 10.73 6.81
C ILE A 30 7.14 12.26 6.90
N ALA A 31 6.03 12.82 7.39
CA ALA A 31 5.85 14.27 7.53
C ALA A 31 6.92 14.90 8.45
N ASP A 32 7.25 14.20 9.55
CA ASP A 32 8.30 14.61 10.49
C ASP A 32 9.73 14.38 9.96
N LYS A 33 9.90 13.82 8.77
CA LYS A 33 11.19 13.42 8.18
C LYS A 33 12.00 12.48 9.08
N LYS A 34 11.32 11.68 9.91
CA LYS A 34 11.93 10.64 10.76
C LYS A 34 12.33 9.42 9.95
N ILE A 35 11.72 9.26 8.77
CA ILE A 35 12.09 8.28 7.75
C ILE A 35 12.23 8.97 6.39
N ASP A 36 12.57 8.20 5.37
CA ASP A 36 12.71 8.69 4.00
C ASP A 36 11.41 9.39 3.52
N PRO A 37 11.47 10.65 3.04
CA PRO A 37 10.32 11.34 2.50
C PRO A 37 9.70 10.65 1.27
N GLU A 38 10.46 9.82 0.54
CA GLU A 38 9.97 9.03 -0.59
C GLU A 38 9.31 7.71 -0.16
N ALA A 39 9.30 7.38 1.14
CA ALA A 39 8.74 6.12 1.63
C ALA A 39 7.26 5.93 1.26
N ALA A 40 6.46 7.01 1.20
CA ALA A 40 5.07 6.95 0.75
C ALA A 40 4.97 6.55 -0.73
N THR A 41 5.82 7.14 -1.58
CA THR A 41 5.89 6.84 -3.02
C THR A 41 6.30 5.39 -3.23
N HIS A 42 7.38 4.95 -2.59
CA HIS A 42 7.86 3.58 -2.73
C HIS A 42 6.84 2.54 -2.26
N LEU A 43 6.11 2.82 -1.17
CA LEU A 43 5.07 1.92 -0.70
C LEU A 43 3.86 1.88 -1.66
N GLY A 44 3.54 3.03 -2.27
CA GLY A 44 2.56 3.13 -3.36
C GLY A 44 2.96 2.27 -4.57
N ASP A 45 4.21 2.33 -5.00
CA ASP A 45 4.73 1.52 -6.11
C ASP A 45 4.65 0.02 -5.80
N VAL A 46 5.00 -0.39 -4.58
CA VAL A 46 4.86 -1.79 -4.14
C VAL A 46 3.41 -2.24 -4.24
N LEU A 47 2.46 -1.45 -3.75
CA LEU A 47 1.03 -1.77 -3.86
C LEU A 47 0.56 -1.85 -5.31
N HIS A 48 1.04 -0.95 -6.17
CA HIS A 48 0.76 -0.98 -7.60
C HIS A 48 1.22 -2.30 -8.23
N TYR A 49 2.49 -2.69 -8.05
CA TYR A 49 3.03 -3.92 -8.62
C TYR A 49 2.41 -5.20 -8.02
N LEU A 50 2.08 -5.19 -6.72
CA LEU A 50 1.35 -6.31 -6.12
C LEU A 50 -0.06 -6.45 -6.72
N SER A 51 -0.75 -5.34 -6.98
CA SER A 51 -2.05 -5.35 -7.65
C SER A 51 -1.95 -5.89 -9.08
N GLU A 52 -0.92 -5.51 -9.84
CA GLU A 52 -0.68 -6.04 -11.19
C GLU A 52 -0.40 -7.56 -11.16
N ALA A 53 0.43 -8.02 -10.22
CA ALA A 53 0.77 -9.43 -10.06
C ALA A 53 -0.45 -10.29 -9.70
N MET A 54 -1.43 -9.74 -8.97
CA MET A 54 -2.69 -10.41 -8.66
C MET A 54 -3.65 -10.49 -9.84
N GLY A 55 -3.45 -9.72 -10.92
CA GLY A 55 -4.34 -9.76 -12.08
C GLY A 55 -5.81 -9.43 -11.77
N CYS A 56 -6.08 -8.54 -10.81
CA CYS A 56 -7.43 -8.13 -10.37
C CYS A 56 -8.30 -9.25 -9.76
N VAL A 57 -7.71 -10.19 -9.02
CA VAL A 57 -8.49 -11.24 -8.32
C VAL A 57 -9.29 -10.69 -7.12
N GLU A 58 -8.92 -9.53 -6.57
CA GLU A 58 -9.70 -8.83 -5.53
C GLU A 58 -9.86 -7.33 -5.82
N GLU A 59 -10.90 -6.75 -5.24
CA GLU A 59 -11.33 -5.36 -5.47
C GLU A 59 -10.29 -4.38 -4.90
N ILE A 60 -9.75 -3.51 -5.77
CA ILE A 60 -8.79 -2.47 -5.38
C ILE A 60 -9.54 -1.44 -4.53
N VAL A 61 -9.20 -1.32 -3.25
CA VAL A 61 -9.68 -0.21 -2.41
C VAL A 61 -8.92 1.05 -2.82
N GLU A 62 -9.64 2.01 -3.39
CA GLU A 62 -9.10 3.29 -3.87
C GLU A 62 -8.41 4.05 -2.71
N VAL A 63 -7.10 4.26 -2.83
CA VAL A 63 -6.32 5.03 -1.86
C VAL A 63 -6.59 6.51 -2.09
N LYS A 64 -7.29 7.16 -1.15
CA LYS A 64 -7.53 8.60 -1.21
C LYS A 64 -6.24 9.36 -0.89
N PHE A 65 -5.61 9.91 -1.92
CA PHE A 65 -4.58 10.93 -1.76
C PHE A 65 -5.26 12.28 -1.47
N ASN A 66 -5.30 12.71 -0.21
CA ASN A 66 -5.60 14.10 0.11
C ASN A 66 -4.34 14.95 -0.13
N GLN A 67 -4.09 15.29 -1.40
CA GLN A 67 -3.16 16.37 -1.74
C GLN A 67 -3.94 17.69 -1.77
N ASP A 68 -4.24 18.23 -0.59
CA ASP A 68 -4.52 19.66 -0.46
C ASP A 68 -3.17 20.39 -0.45
N ILE A 69 -2.54 20.51 -1.62
CA ILE A 69 -1.45 21.45 -1.83
C ILE A 69 -2.10 22.74 -2.32
N GLU A 70 -2.34 23.68 -1.39
CA GLU A 70 -2.65 25.07 -1.75
C GLU A 70 -1.46 25.66 -2.53
N VAL A 71 -1.77 26.21 -3.70
CA VAL A 71 -0.87 26.89 -4.65
C VAL A 71 -0.42 28.24 -4.09
#